data_AF-A0A525WDV5-F1
#
_entry.id   AF-A0A525WDV5-F1
#
_cell.length_a   1.000
_cell.length_b   1.000
_cell.length_c   1.000
_cell.angle_alpha   90.00
_cell.angle_beta   90.00
_cell.angle_gamma   90.00
#
_symmetry.space_group_name_H-M   'P 1'
#
loop_
_entity.id
_entity.type
_entity.pdbx_description
1 polymer ?
#
loop_
_entity_poly.entity_id
_entity_poly.type
_entity_poly.pdbx_seq_one_letter_code
_entity_poly.pdbx_strand_id
1 'polypeptide(L)'
;MIHKEIIAGIVLMGAILMGFGSVQAQEDQLAFAVVSEVPKDKTRISAKIVIDGTVTDTKLLASEAIVGNLIWKKLEICHAMRLEGQRSGEGFRVTSVRVVDGSMLPMALQGFAGDCLLKKALEIAPLVD
;
A
#
# COMPACT_ATOMS: atom_id res chain seq x y z
N MET A 1 -29.05 63.76 8.89
CA MET A 1 -27.65 63.79 8.43
C MET A 1 -26.81 62.67 9.09
N ILE A 2 -27.35 61.44 9.22
CA ILE A 2 -26.71 60.31 9.94
C ILE A 2 -26.62 59.05 9.04
N HIS A 3 -27.25 59.04 7.87
CA HIS A 3 -27.34 57.85 7.00
C HIS A 3 -26.15 57.60 6.06
N LYS A 4 -25.17 58.51 5.96
CA LYS A 4 -24.07 58.39 4.98
C LYS A 4 -22.83 57.64 5.51
N GLU A 5 -22.71 57.47 6.83
CA GLU A 5 -21.52 56.88 7.47
C GLU A 5 -21.65 55.37 7.76
N ILE A 6 -22.78 54.74 7.42
CA ILE A 6 -22.99 53.30 7.71
C ILE A 6 -22.65 52.42 6.49
N ILE A 7 -22.66 52.99 5.27
CA ILE A 7 -22.48 52.22 4.03
C ILE A 7 -21.00 51.87 3.78
N ALA A 8 -20.05 52.58 4.40
CA ALA A 8 -18.62 52.31 4.25
C ALA A 8 -18.11 51.11 5.08
N GLY A 9 -18.86 50.65 6.08
CA GLY A 9 -18.43 49.58 6.98
C GLY A 9 -18.68 48.15 6.49
N ILE A 10 -19.53 47.96 5.48
CA ILE A 10 -20.06 46.63 5.13
C ILE A 10 -19.26 45.96 3.98
N VAL A 11 -18.40 46.71 3.28
CA VAL A 11 -17.69 46.19 2.08
C VAL A 11 -16.39 45.44 2.41
N LEU A 12 -15.91 45.46 3.67
CA LEU A 12 -14.67 44.76 4.05
C LEU A 12 -14.83 43.29 4.50
N MET A 13 -16.04 42.72 4.44
CA MET A 13 -16.32 41.36 4.92
C MET A 13 -16.39 40.30 3.81
N GLY A 14 -15.72 40.52 2.68
CA GLY A 14 -15.88 39.72 1.45
C GLY A 14 -14.68 38.91 1.00
N ALA A 15 -13.58 38.86 1.76
CA ALA A 15 -12.34 38.26 1.30
C ALA A 15 -11.89 37.11 2.21
N ILE A 16 -11.67 35.96 1.57
CA ILE A 16 -10.84 34.83 2.03
C ILE A 16 -11.57 33.81 2.92
N LEU A 17 -12.52 33.09 2.32
CA LEU A 17 -12.69 31.67 2.62
C LEU A 17 -12.54 30.87 1.32
N MET A 18 -11.40 31.08 0.63
CA MET A 18 -10.87 30.01 -0.21
C MET A 18 -10.45 28.91 0.77
N GLY A 19 -11.32 27.91 0.92
CA GLY A 19 -10.96 26.68 1.56
C GLY A 19 -9.71 26.15 0.87
N PHE A 20 -8.56 26.36 1.52
CA PHE A 20 -7.42 25.48 1.36
C PHE A 20 -7.91 24.12 1.84
N GLY A 21 -8.58 23.38 0.96
CA GLY A 21 -8.64 21.95 1.06
C GLY A 21 -7.19 21.52 1.09
N SER A 22 -6.69 21.20 2.28
CA SER A 22 -5.43 20.52 2.42
C SER A 22 -5.54 19.27 1.57
N VAL A 23 -4.94 19.30 0.38
CA VAL A 23 -4.49 18.09 -0.27
C VAL A 23 -3.43 17.57 0.69
N GLN A 24 -3.87 16.83 1.70
CA GLN A 24 -2.99 16.01 2.51
C GLN A 24 -2.44 15.02 1.51
N ALA A 25 -1.26 15.31 0.97
CA ALA A 25 -0.42 14.29 0.39
C ALA A 25 -0.28 13.24 1.50
N GLN A 26 -1.08 12.18 1.43
CA GLN A 26 -0.92 11.04 2.33
C GLN A 26 0.49 10.54 2.01
N GLU A 27 1.39 10.69 2.97
CA GLU A 27 2.77 10.28 2.76
C GLU A 27 2.77 8.75 2.57
N ASP A 28 3.59 8.28 1.63
CA ASP A 28 3.70 6.85 1.38
C ASP A 28 4.26 6.17 2.63
N GLN A 29 3.51 5.20 3.15
CA GLN A 29 3.89 4.37 4.26
C GLN A 29 4.75 3.21 3.77
N LEU A 30 5.77 2.88 4.57
CA LEU A 30 6.59 1.71 4.36
C LEU A 30 5.89 0.47 4.90
N ALA A 31 5.89 -0.59 4.10
CA ALA A 31 5.32 -1.87 4.49
C ALA A 31 6.20 -3.03 4.02
N PHE A 32 6.13 -4.15 4.72
CA PHE A 32 6.71 -5.41 4.27
C PHE A 32 5.58 -6.37 3.94
N ALA A 33 5.70 -7.13 2.86
CA ALA A 33 4.65 -8.06 2.46
C ALA A 33 5.21 -9.37 1.93
N VAL A 34 4.44 -10.43 2.12
CA VAL A 34 4.66 -11.73 1.49
C VAL A 34 3.41 -12.11 0.72
N VAL A 35 3.57 -12.42 -0.56
CA VAL A 35 2.45 -12.85 -1.42
C VAL A 35 1.89 -14.16 -0.88
N SER A 36 0.60 -14.17 -0.51
CA SER A 36 -0.03 -15.30 0.16
C SER A 36 -0.70 -16.28 -0.80
N GLU A 37 -1.02 -15.85 -2.02
CA GLU A 37 -1.68 -16.66 -3.05
C GLU A 37 -1.04 -16.44 -4.42
N VAL A 38 -1.23 -17.38 -5.35
CA VAL A 38 -0.75 -17.21 -6.73
C VAL A 38 -1.40 -15.98 -7.37
N PRO A 39 -0.63 -14.96 -7.82
CA PRO A 39 -1.20 -13.73 -8.36
C PRO A 39 -1.84 -13.97 -9.73
N LYS A 40 -3.15 -14.27 -9.74
CA LYS A 40 -3.96 -14.43 -10.96
C LYS A 40 -4.27 -13.10 -11.63
N ASP A 41 -4.47 -12.05 -10.81
CA ASP A 41 -4.71 -10.68 -11.24
C ASP A 41 -3.59 -9.79 -10.70
N LYS A 42 -2.79 -9.19 -11.60
CA LYS A 42 -1.68 -8.32 -11.21
C LYS A 42 -2.15 -6.95 -10.73
N THR A 43 -3.43 -6.61 -10.86
CA THR A 43 -3.97 -5.37 -10.28
C THR A 43 -4.28 -5.50 -8.79
N ARG A 44 -4.54 -6.74 -8.33
CA ARG A 44 -5.04 -7.08 -6.99
C ARG A 44 -4.37 -8.36 -6.49
N ILE A 45 -3.36 -8.23 -5.65
CA ILE A 45 -2.54 -9.36 -5.17
C ILE A 45 -2.85 -9.63 -3.70
N SER A 46 -3.27 -10.84 -3.36
CA SER A 46 -3.43 -11.26 -1.96
C SER A 46 -2.05 -11.37 -1.30
N ALA A 47 -1.86 -10.67 -0.18
CA ALA A 47 -0.62 -10.70 0.57
C ALA A 47 -0.85 -10.56 2.07
N LYS A 48 0.06 -11.13 2.84
CA LYS A 48 0.21 -10.83 4.26
C LYS A 48 1.17 -9.67 4.40
N ILE A 49 0.69 -8.55 4.94
CA ILE A 49 1.44 -7.28 5.05
C ILE A 49 1.71 -6.97 6.52
N VAL A 50 2.86 -6.35 6.79
CA VAL A 50 3.20 -5.73 8.07
C VAL A 50 3.41 -4.25 7.86
N ILE A 51 2.66 -3.46 8.61
CA ILE A 51 2.79 -2.00 8.73
C ILE A 51 2.89 -1.72 10.21
N ASP A 52 3.93 -1.00 10.64
CA ASP A 52 4.16 -0.64 12.05
C ASP A 52 4.03 -1.82 13.02
N GLY A 53 4.56 -2.98 12.62
CA GLY A 53 4.54 -4.21 13.43
C GLY A 53 3.21 -4.97 13.42
N THR A 54 2.16 -4.43 12.82
CA THR A 54 0.85 -5.10 12.74
C THR A 54 0.76 -5.93 11.47
N VAL A 55 0.61 -7.25 11.64
CA VAL A 55 0.39 -8.20 10.55
C VAL A 55 -1.08 -8.19 10.16
N THR A 56 -1.38 -8.00 8.88
CA THR A 56 -2.75 -8.11 8.35
C THR A 56 -2.75 -8.85 7.03
N ASP A 57 -3.81 -9.61 6.77
CA ASP A 57 -4.09 -10.16 5.44
C ASP A 57 -4.88 -9.13 4.64
N THR A 58 -4.35 -8.72 3.49
CA THR A 58 -4.99 -7.69 2.67
C THR A 58 -4.66 -7.87 1.20
N LYS A 59 -5.30 -7.05 0.36
CA LYS A 59 -5.00 -6.98 -1.07
C LYS A 59 -4.04 -5.84 -1.34
N LEU A 60 -2.99 -6.12 -2.09
CA LEU A 60 -2.13 -5.11 -2.67
C LEU A 60 -2.76 -4.63 -3.97
N LEU A 61 -2.97 -3.33 -4.08
CA LEU A 61 -3.60 -2.69 -5.23
C LEU A 61 -2.51 -1.99 -6.05
N ALA A 62 -2.39 -2.34 -7.32
CA ALA A 62 -1.43 -1.70 -8.20
C ALA A 62 -1.82 -0.24 -8.44
N SER A 63 -0.93 0.71 -8.10
CA SER A 63 -1.05 2.08 -8.61
C SER A 63 -0.56 2.17 -10.05
N GLU A 64 -0.91 3.24 -10.74
CA GLU A 64 -0.43 3.52 -12.09
C GLU A 64 1.11 3.52 -12.19
N ALA A 65 1.80 3.92 -11.12
CA ALA A 65 3.26 3.92 -11.04
C ALA A 65 3.88 2.50 -11.07
N ILE A 66 3.16 1.49 -10.57
CA ILE A 66 3.69 0.12 -10.42
C ILE A 66 3.31 -0.81 -11.58
N VAL A 67 2.28 -0.49 -12.37
CA VAL A 67 1.82 -1.35 -13.49
C VAL A 67 2.94 -1.62 -14.50
N GLY A 68 3.83 -0.66 -14.72
CA GLY A 68 4.98 -0.80 -15.61
C GLY A 68 6.14 -1.64 -15.05
N ASN A 69 6.19 -1.84 -13.73
CA ASN A 69 7.35 -2.39 -13.03
C ASN A 69 7.54 -3.90 -13.30
N LEU A 70 8.78 -4.31 -13.63
CA LEU A 70 9.10 -5.70 -13.95
C LEU A 70 9.00 -6.65 -12.74
N ILE A 71 9.34 -6.18 -11.54
CA ILE A 71 9.21 -6.94 -10.30
C ILE A 71 7.74 -7.30 -10.12
N TRP A 72 6.86 -6.29 -10.21
CA TRP A 72 5.43 -6.46 -10.04
C TRP A 72 4.82 -7.46 -11.03
N LYS A 73 5.22 -7.37 -12.31
CA LYS A 73 4.78 -8.30 -13.37
C LYS A 73 5.21 -9.74 -13.11
N LYS A 74 6.38 -9.94 -12.52
CA LYS A 74 6.96 -11.26 -12.21
C LYS A 74 6.65 -11.76 -10.80
N LEU A 75 5.74 -11.13 -10.06
CA LEU A 75 5.39 -11.60 -8.72
C LEU A 75 4.82 -13.01 -8.73
N GLU A 76 5.20 -13.78 -7.72
CA GLU A 76 4.80 -15.16 -7.51
C GLU A 76 4.42 -15.38 -6.06
N ILE A 77 3.79 -16.51 -5.76
CA ILE A 77 3.51 -16.92 -4.38
C ILE A 77 4.82 -17.00 -3.56
N CYS A 78 4.74 -16.58 -2.30
CA CYS A 78 5.83 -16.49 -1.33
C CYS A 78 6.92 -15.46 -1.65
N HIS A 79 6.78 -14.61 -2.66
CA HIS A 79 7.72 -13.50 -2.86
C HIS A 79 7.64 -12.52 -1.69
N ALA A 80 8.79 -12.26 -1.09
CA ALA A 80 8.98 -11.27 -0.03
C ALA A 80 9.32 -9.90 -0.64
N MET A 81 8.66 -8.87 -0.14
CA MET A 81 8.74 -7.52 -0.70
C MET A 81 8.79 -6.46 0.39
N ARG A 82 9.52 -5.39 0.09
CA ARG A 82 9.35 -4.08 0.72
C ARG A 82 8.54 -3.20 -0.21
N LEU A 83 7.51 -2.56 0.34
CA LEU A 83 6.54 -1.75 -0.37
C LEU A 83 6.54 -0.33 0.19
N GLU A 84 6.26 0.62 -0.69
CA GLU A 84 5.85 1.97 -0.35
C GLU A 84 4.45 2.18 -0.94
N GLY A 85 3.60 2.89 -0.21
CA GLY A 85 2.24 3.17 -0.66
C GLY A 85 1.29 3.58 0.45
N GLN A 86 0.00 3.53 0.15
CA GLN A 86 -1.02 4.07 1.03
C GLN A 86 -2.06 3.01 1.38
N ARG A 87 -2.48 2.99 2.65
CA ARG A 87 -3.60 2.15 3.07
C ARG A 87 -4.91 2.77 2.58
N SER A 88 -5.70 1.96 1.89
CA SER A 88 -7.04 2.30 1.40
C SER A 88 -8.07 1.35 2.03
N GLY A 89 -9.36 1.72 1.97
CA GLY A 89 -10.44 0.87 2.48
C GLY A 89 -10.54 -0.48 1.75
N GLU A 90 -10.04 -0.55 0.52
CA GLU A 90 -10.10 -1.75 -0.31
C GLU A 90 -8.81 -2.62 -0.22
N GLY A 91 -7.73 -2.07 0.33
CA GLY A 91 -6.41 -2.73 0.39
C GLY A 91 -5.25 -1.75 0.53
N PHE A 92 -4.03 -2.20 0.32
CA PHE A 92 -2.83 -1.37 0.33
C PHE A 92 -2.44 -0.98 -1.10
N ARG A 93 -2.54 0.30 -1.44
CA ARG A 93 -2.20 0.83 -2.77
C ARG A 93 -0.70 1.01 -2.90
N VAL A 94 -0.06 0.19 -3.72
CA VAL A 94 1.40 0.14 -3.88
C VAL A 94 1.86 1.17 -4.90
N THR A 95 2.75 2.06 -4.51
CA THR A 95 3.41 3.06 -5.37
C THR A 95 4.80 2.59 -5.80
N SER A 96 5.50 1.85 -4.95
CA SER A 96 6.84 1.33 -5.21
C SER A 96 7.05 -0.03 -4.55
N VAL A 97 7.85 -0.88 -5.21
CA VAL A 97 8.12 -2.26 -4.80
C VAL A 97 9.61 -2.58 -4.93
N ARG A 98 10.14 -3.29 -3.94
CA ARG A 98 11.46 -3.92 -3.99
C ARG A 98 11.36 -5.34 -3.48
N VAL A 99 12.01 -6.27 -4.18
CA VAL A 99 12.19 -7.63 -3.67
C VAL A 99 13.17 -7.58 -2.52
N VAL A 100 12.89 -8.32 -1.46
CA VAL A 100 13.79 -8.51 -0.33
C VAL A 100 13.88 -10.01 -0.01
N ASP A 101 14.99 -10.41 0.60
CA ASP A 101 15.11 -11.77 1.11
C ASP A 101 14.24 -11.98 2.34
N GLY A 102 13.84 -13.24 2.59
CA GLY A 102 13.02 -13.59 3.76
C GLY A 102 13.67 -13.21 5.10
N SER A 103 15.01 -13.14 5.16
CA SER A 103 15.77 -12.71 6.33
C SER A 103 15.65 -11.20 6.62
N MET A 104 15.31 -10.39 5.61
CA MET A 104 15.11 -8.94 5.75
C MET A 104 13.67 -8.59 6.17
N LEU A 105 12.77 -9.57 6.21
CA LEU A 105 11.41 -9.36 6.70
C LEU A 105 11.41 -9.12 8.21
N PRO A 106 10.47 -8.32 8.73
CA PRO A 106 10.18 -8.27 10.16
C PRO A 106 9.90 -9.68 10.70
N MET A 107 10.32 -9.96 11.94
CA MET A 107 10.14 -11.27 12.58
C MET A 107 8.71 -11.83 12.46
N ALA A 108 7.71 -10.94 12.49
CA ALA A 108 6.30 -11.30 12.36
C ALA A 108 5.90 -11.91 10.99
N LEU A 109 6.68 -11.67 9.92
CA LEU A 109 6.46 -12.26 8.59
C LEU A 109 7.42 -13.41 8.26
N GLN A 110 8.54 -13.55 8.97
CA GLN A 110 9.56 -14.56 8.66
C GLN A 110 9.00 -15.98 8.74
N GLY A 111 8.21 -16.29 9.77
CA GLY A 111 7.56 -17.60 9.91
C GLY A 111 6.61 -17.89 8.74
N PHE A 112 5.76 -16.92 8.37
CA PHE A 112 4.85 -17.08 7.24
C PHE A 112 5.59 -17.26 5.90
N ALA A 113 6.66 -16.50 5.67
CA ALA A 113 7.48 -16.64 4.46
C ALA A 113 8.11 -18.04 4.39
N GLY A 114 8.67 -18.53 5.50
CA GLY A 114 9.23 -19.87 5.61
C GLY A 114 8.20 -20.96 5.32
N ASP A 115 7.04 -20.91 6.00
CA ASP A 115 5.95 -21.87 5.80
C ASP A 115 5.40 -21.85 4.38
N CYS A 116 5.30 -20.67 3.77
CA CYS A 116 4.86 -20.52 2.39
C CYS A 116 5.83 -21.23 1.43
N LEU A 117 7.14 -21.00 1.60
CA LEU A 117 8.18 -21.63 0.77
C LEU A 117 8.19 -23.15 0.95
N LEU A 118 8.02 -23.65 2.18
CA LEU A 118 7.91 -25.09 2.45
C LEU A 118 6.71 -25.70 1.74
N LYS A 119 5.53 -25.06 1.83
CA LYS A 119 4.33 -25.53 1.11
C LYS A 119 4.55 -25.52 -0.40
N LYS A 120 5.11 -24.45 -0.95
CA LYS A 120 5.45 -24.35 -2.37
C LYS A 120 6.42 -25.45 -2.81
N ALA A 121 7.41 -25.78 -1.98
CA ALA A 121 8.35 -26.86 -2.27
C ALA A 121 7.67 -28.23 -2.24
N LEU A 122 6.76 -28.47 -1.29
CA LEU A 122 5.99 -29.71 -1.20
C LEU A 122 5.04 -29.92 -2.39
N GLU A 123 4.45 -28.85 -2.92
CA GLU A 123 3.60 -28.92 -4.12
C GLU A 123 4.39 -29.25 -5.39
N ILE A 124 5.69 -28.96 -5.41
CA ILE A 124 6.59 -29.21 -6.56
C ILE A 124 7.36 -30.51 -6.41
N ALA A 125 7.49 -31.03 -5.18
CA ALA A 125 8.18 -32.29 -4.94
C ALA A 125 7.49 -33.43 -5.71
N PRO A 126 8.22 -34.18 -6.55
CA PRO A 126 7.65 -35.39 -7.14
C PRO A 126 7.27 -36.33 -5.99
N LEU A 127 6.05 -36.86 -6.00
CA LEU A 127 5.70 -38.00 -5.15
C LEU A 127 6.67 -39.12 -5.51
N VAL A 128 7.69 -39.32 -4.68
CA VAL A 128 8.52 -40.51 -4.72
C VAL A 128 7.83 -41.49 -3.79
N ASP A 129 6.99 -42.35 -4.38
CA ASP A 129 6.63 -43.66 -3.79
C ASP A 129 7.87 -44.55 -3.73
#